data_AF-A0A7V8YRM9-F1
#
_entry.id   AF-A0A7V8YRM9-F1
#
_cell.length_a   1.000
_cell.length_b   1.000
_cell.length_c   1.000
_cell.angle_alpha   90.00
_cell.angle_beta   90.00
_cell.angle_gamma   90.00
#
_symmetry.space_group_name_H-M   'P 1'
#
loop_
_entity.id
_entity.type
_entity.pdbx_description
1 polymer ?
#
loop_
_entity_poly.entity_id
_entity_poly.type
_entity_poly.pdbx_seq_one_letter_code
_entity_poly.pdbx_strand_id
1 'polypeptide(L)'
;MSEARVPRDAQRKRLYQAEHPLPSSPLPGLDACSGFADRVVGTLWWYARFPDHRLDGIPRLRPGHGARQAFYREDDDGPTITLPRRYRTKGVMLHELAHWAMSGDDDLPNHGRTFARLLLDITLEFCGPDRADLLTQSYREHKVSLGSPPRIGPDGRPRYGWDERLRLGRGETLAICHLGRGDTPIATTGVYEGKDRSGKVLRVRVGAAARPMRIPTNSVWDVRAAR
;
A
#
# COMPACT_ATOMS: atom_id res chain seq x y z
N MET A 1 23.72 17.62 -16.17
CA MET A 1 23.20 17.13 -14.87
C MET A 1 21.69 17.16 -14.96
N SER A 2 21.05 16.00 -15.06
CA SER A 2 19.58 15.90 -15.19
C SER A 2 18.96 16.18 -13.84
N GLU A 3 18.30 17.33 -13.67
CA GLU A 3 17.38 17.54 -12.56
C GLU A 3 16.35 16.42 -12.56
N ALA A 4 16.41 15.54 -11.56
CA ALA A 4 15.41 14.51 -11.36
C ALA A 4 14.08 15.23 -11.06
N ARG A 5 13.23 15.32 -12.08
CA ARG A 5 11.91 15.94 -12.00
C ARG A 5 11.10 15.23 -10.90
N VAL A 6 10.96 15.88 -9.75
CA VAL A 6 10.16 15.39 -8.61
C VAL A 6 8.79 14.93 -9.13
N PRO A 7 8.43 13.64 -8.99
CA PRO A 7 7.15 13.14 -9.46
C PRO A 7 6.01 13.94 -8.82
N ARG A 8 5.20 14.63 -9.64
CA ARG A 8 4.12 15.49 -9.17
C ARG A 8 3.13 14.73 -8.28
N ASP A 9 2.73 15.38 -7.18
CA ASP A 9 1.65 15.11 -6.21
C ASP A 9 0.24 14.94 -6.85
N ALA A 10 0.14 14.71 -8.17
CA ALA A 10 -1.13 14.61 -8.87
C ALA A 10 -1.99 13.44 -8.37
N GLN A 11 -1.37 12.30 -8.05
CA GLN A 11 -2.10 11.13 -7.52
C GLN A 11 -2.63 11.41 -6.11
N ARG A 12 -1.80 11.96 -5.22
CA ARG A 12 -2.19 12.30 -3.83
C ARG A 12 -3.33 13.32 -3.79
N LYS A 13 -3.23 14.40 -4.58
CA LYS A 13 -4.35 15.36 -4.72
C LYS A 13 -5.65 14.68 -5.16
N ARG A 14 -5.61 13.81 -6.17
CA ARG A 14 -6.79 13.08 -6.66
C ARG A 14 -7.37 12.15 -5.61
N LEU A 15 -6.52 11.48 -4.84
CA LEU A 15 -6.93 10.59 -3.77
C LEU A 15 -7.70 11.35 -2.68
N TYR A 16 -7.16 12.47 -2.19
CA TYR A 16 -7.89 13.33 -1.24
C TYR A 16 -9.21 13.86 -1.81
N GLN A 17 -9.23 14.25 -3.09
CA GLN A 17 -10.45 14.70 -3.76
C GLN A 17 -11.50 13.58 -3.84
N ALA A 18 -11.08 12.32 -4.03
CA ALA A 18 -11.98 11.18 -4.10
C ALA A 18 -12.51 10.72 -2.72
N GLU A 19 -11.74 10.91 -1.65
CA GLU A 19 -12.21 10.57 -0.30
C GLU A 19 -13.17 11.61 0.27
N HIS A 20 -12.97 12.90 -0.06
CA HIS A 20 -13.74 14.01 0.48
C HIS A 20 -15.28 13.90 0.33
N PRO A 21 -15.85 13.51 -0.82
CA PRO A 21 -17.31 13.46 -1.00
C PRO A 21 -17.98 12.26 -0.31
N LEU A 22 -17.22 11.31 0.25
CA LEU A 22 -17.80 10.10 0.81
C LEU A 22 -18.53 10.39 2.14
N PRO A 23 -19.73 9.83 2.38
CA PRO A 23 -20.51 10.08 3.60
C PRO A 23 -19.69 9.91 4.90
N SER A 24 -19.76 10.83 5.86
CA SER A 24 -18.97 10.63 7.09
C SER A 24 -19.51 9.46 7.93
N SER A 25 -18.60 8.70 8.56
CA SER A 25 -18.94 7.73 9.62
C SER A 25 -18.19 8.15 10.89
N PRO A 26 -18.78 9.05 11.70
CA PRO A 26 -18.08 9.70 12.81
C PRO A 26 -17.70 8.74 13.94
N LEU A 27 -16.59 9.03 14.61
CA LEU A 27 -16.14 8.38 15.83
C LEU A 27 -16.11 9.43 16.97
N PRO A 28 -16.92 9.25 18.03
CA PRO A 28 -17.13 10.30 19.04
C PRO A 28 -15.97 10.40 20.04
N GLY A 29 -14.82 10.90 19.59
CA GLY A 29 -13.64 11.10 20.44
C GLY A 29 -12.46 10.19 20.10
N LEU A 30 -11.35 10.37 20.80
CA LEU A 30 -10.13 9.58 20.57
C LEU A 30 -10.31 8.13 21.05
N ASP A 31 -11.04 7.89 22.13
CA ASP A 31 -11.30 6.54 22.64
C ASP A 31 -12.08 5.70 21.62
N ALA A 32 -13.07 6.30 20.96
CA ALA A 32 -13.79 5.64 19.86
C ALA A 32 -12.90 5.38 18.64
N CYS A 33 -11.93 6.26 18.37
CA CYS A 33 -10.91 6.02 17.34
C CYS A 33 -9.98 4.86 17.72
N SER A 34 -9.52 4.81 18.97
CA SER A 34 -8.68 3.72 19.49
C SER A 34 -9.41 2.39 19.41
N GLY A 35 -10.62 2.31 19.95
CA GLY A 35 -11.41 1.08 19.89
C GLY A 35 -11.80 0.66 18.46
N PHE A 36 -11.85 1.59 17.51
CA PHE A 36 -12.00 1.23 16.10
C PHE A 36 -10.69 0.70 15.50
N ALA A 37 -9.54 1.31 15.81
CA ALA A 37 -8.23 0.80 15.40
C ALA A 37 -7.98 -0.62 15.93
N ASP A 38 -8.29 -0.88 17.21
CA ASP A 38 -8.17 -2.22 17.80
C ASP A 38 -9.04 -3.25 17.08
N ARG A 39 -10.28 -2.88 16.72
CA ARG A 39 -11.19 -3.75 15.95
C ARG A 39 -10.71 -4.03 14.53
N VAL A 40 -9.93 -3.13 13.93
CA VAL A 40 -9.33 -3.32 12.60
C VAL A 40 -8.11 -4.23 12.70
N VAL A 41 -7.16 -3.84 13.55
CA VAL A 41 -5.84 -4.47 13.69
C VAL A 41 -5.91 -5.83 14.36
N GLY A 42 -6.89 -6.04 15.25
CA GLY A 42 -7.12 -7.31 15.93
C GLY A 42 -7.74 -8.41 15.07
N THR A 43 -7.99 -8.17 13.78
CA THR A 43 -8.57 -9.17 12.88
C THR A 43 -7.54 -10.10 12.25
N LEU A 44 -7.96 -11.33 11.93
CA LEU A 44 -7.18 -12.22 11.08
C LEU A 44 -6.95 -11.64 9.68
N TRP A 45 -7.90 -10.84 9.18
CA TRP A 45 -7.79 -10.15 7.90
C TRP A 45 -6.57 -9.22 7.87
N TRP A 46 -6.37 -8.46 8.95
CA TRP A 46 -5.24 -7.55 9.11
C TRP A 46 -3.95 -8.31 9.30
N TYR A 47 -3.91 -9.26 10.24
CA TYR A 47 -2.73 -10.07 10.54
C TYR A 47 -2.20 -10.83 9.32
N ALA A 48 -3.08 -11.37 8.48
CA ALA A 48 -2.69 -12.07 7.26
C ALA A 48 -1.92 -11.18 6.27
N ARG A 49 -2.22 -9.87 6.25
CA ARG A 49 -1.62 -8.88 5.35
C ARG A 49 -0.41 -8.17 5.95
N PHE A 50 -0.48 -7.86 7.24
CA PHE A 50 0.49 -7.02 7.95
C PHE A 50 0.93 -7.70 9.27
N PRO A 51 1.65 -8.83 9.18
CA PRO A 51 1.99 -9.65 10.36
C PRO A 51 2.87 -8.90 11.38
N ASP A 52 3.62 -7.89 10.92
CA ASP A 52 4.50 -7.07 11.75
C ASP A 52 3.79 -5.86 12.36
N HIS A 53 2.52 -5.60 12.00
CA HIS A 53 1.73 -4.48 12.46
C HIS A 53 0.62 -4.98 13.39
N ARG A 54 0.97 -5.21 14.65
CA ARG A 54 0.16 -5.91 15.66
C ARG A 54 -0.52 -4.94 16.64
N LEU A 55 -1.43 -5.45 17.47
CA LEU A 55 -2.20 -4.65 18.45
C LEU A 55 -1.30 -3.84 19.41
N ASP A 56 -0.16 -4.39 19.80
CA ASP A 56 0.83 -3.74 20.67
C ASP A 56 1.66 -2.66 19.96
N GLY A 57 1.58 -2.59 18.62
CA GLY A 57 2.28 -1.61 17.80
C GLY A 57 1.39 -0.50 17.23
N ILE A 58 0.10 -0.44 17.58
CA ILE A 58 -0.83 0.56 17.02
C ILE A 58 -0.31 1.98 17.29
N PRO A 59 -0.32 2.88 16.29
CA PRO A 59 0.11 4.26 16.49
C PRO A 59 -0.66 4.98 17.57
N ARG A 60 0.04 5.72 18.44
CA ARG A 60 -0.60 6.51 19.50
C ARG A 60 -1.43 7.65 18.92
N LEU A 61 -2.66 7.81 19.40
CA LEU A 61 -3.56 8.85 18.91
C LEU A 61 -3.31 10.19 19.62
N ARG A 62 -3.13 11.26 18.83
CA ARG A 62 -2.95 12.63 19.33
C ARG A 62 -4.16 13.50 18.95
N PRO A 63 -4.61 14.43 19.81
CA PRO A 63 -5.81 15.23 19.56
C PRO A 63 -5.68 16.26 18.44
N GLY A 64 -4.44 16.60 18.02
CA GLY A 64 -4.19 17.52 16.91
C GLY A 64 -4.54 18.97 17.19
N HIS A 65 -4.29 19.48 18.40
CA HIS A 65 -4.43 20.91 18.70
C HIS A 65 -3.59 21.74 17.72
N GLY A 66 -4.25 22.60 16.92
CA GLY A 66 -3.61 23.42 15.88
C GLY A 66 -3.38 22.72 14.53
N ALA A 67 -3.62 21.40 14.42
CA ALA A 67 -3.45 20.68 13.17
C ALA A 67 -4.62 20.90 12.21
N ARG A 68 -4.29 21.14 10.92
CA ARG A 68 -5.26 21.36 9.85
C ARG A 68 -5.72 20.08 9.15
N GLN A 69 -5.09 18.95 9.41
CA GLN A 69 -5.43 17.66 8.83
C GLN A 69 -5.06 16.52 9.78
N ALA A 70 -5.67 15.36 9.58
CA ALA A 70 -5.15 14.14 10.16
C ALA A 70 -3.87 13.71 9.42
N PHE A 71 -2.97 13.04 10.14
CA PHE A 71 -1.78 12.44 9.57
C PHE A 71 -1.16 11.41 10.51
N TYR A 72 -0.64 10.34 9.92
CA TYR A 72 0.31 9.41 10.49
C TYR A 72 1.75 9.95 10.41
N ARG A 73 2.59 9.56 11.37
CA ARG A 73 4.03 9.85 11.40
C ARG A 73 4.79 8.79 12.21
N GLU A 74 6.01 8.47 11.79
CA GLU A 74 7.02 7.82 12.63
C GLU A 74 7.76 8.89 13.47
N ASP A 75 7.67 8.79 14.79
CA ASP A 75 8.38 9.65 15.75
C ASP A 75 9.40 8.80 16.53
N ASP A 76 10.39 9.43 17.19
CA ASP A 76 11.44 8.73 17.96
C ASP A 76 10.86 7.83 19.08
N ASP A 77 9.75 8.27 19.69
CA ASP A 77 9.05 7.52 20.73
C ASP A 77 8.11 6.44 20.15
N GLY A 78 8.11 6.21 18.84
CA GLY A 78 7.21 5.30 18.12
C GLY A 78 6.09 6.01 17.36
N PRO A 79 5.32 5.28 16.54
CA PRO A 79 4.39 5.85 15.57
C PRO A 79 3.24 6.61 16.24
N THR A 80 2.80 7.71 15.60
CA THR A 80 1.66 8.49 16.05
C THR A 80 0.68 8.78 14.91
N ILE A 81 -0.59 8.94 15.28
CA ILE A 81 -1.64 9.45 14.39
C ILE A 81 -2.25 10.68 15.04
N THR A 82 -2.06 11.83 14.40
CA THR A 82 -2.69 13.08 14.82
C THR A 82 -4.09 13.19 14.22
N LEU A 83 -5.11 13.35 15.07
CA LEU A 83 -6.52 13.29 14.65
C LEU A 83 -7.37 14.45 15.24
N PRO A 84 -7.40 15.61 14.55
CA PRO A 84 -8.28 16.73 14.94
C PRO A 84 -9.75 16.33 14.92
N ARG A 85 -10.59 17.00 15.72
CA ARG A 85 -12.00 16.63 15.95
C ARG A 85 -12.79 16.35 14.66
N ARG A 86 -12.64 17.17 13.62
CA ARG A 86 -13.37 17.02 12.35
C ARG A 86 -12.95 15.80 11.52
N TYR A 87 -11.80 15.20 11.81
CA TYR A 87 -11.24 14.05 11.09
C TYR A 87 -11.47 12.73 11.82
N ARG A 88 -12.17 12.72 12.96
CA ARG A 88 -12.51 11.50 13.71
C ARG A 88 -13.62 10.74 13.03
N THR A 89 -13.27 10.02 11.97
CA THR A 89 -14.18 9.17 11.19
C THR A 89 -13.53 7.83 10.89
N LYS A 90 -14.33 6.80 10.63
CA LYS A 90 -13.80 5.48 10.23
C LYS A 90 -12.91 5.58 8.98
N GLY A 91 -13.35 6.33 7.97
CA GLY A 91 -12.61 6.49 6.71
C GLY A 91 -11.23 7.09 6.92
N VAL A 92 -11.13 8.18 7.69
CA VAL A 92 -9.83 8.78 7.99
C VAL A 92 -8.98 7.86 8.86
N MET A 93 -9.55 7.18 9.86
CA MET A 93 -8.79 6.23 10.68
C MET A 93 -8.20 5.10 9.82
N LEU A 94 -8.97 4.56 8.88
CA LEU A 94 -8.48 3.57 7.91
C LEU A 94 -7.38 4.13 7.01
N HIS A 95 -7.50 5.37 6.54
CA HIS A 95 -6.46 6.06 5.76
C HIS A 95 -5.14 6.13 6.53
N GLU A 96 -5.17 6.55 7.79
CA GLU A 96 -3.95 6.66 8.60
C GLU A 96 -3.38 5.29 8.99
N LEU A 97 -4.23 4.29 9.25
CA LEU A 97 -3.78 2.91 9.43
C LEU A 97 -3.14 2.32 8.16
N ALA A 98 -3.61 2.71 6.97
CA ALA A 98 -2.98 2.31 5.72
C ALA A 98 -1.57 2.88 5.57
N HIS A 99 -1.32 4.11 6.03
CA HIS A 99 0.04 4.66 6.08
C HIS A 99 0.92 3.87 7.03
N TRP A 100 0.40 3.54 8.21
CA TRP A 100 1.14 2.71 9.17
C TRP A 100 1.47 1.34 8.58
N ALA A 101 0.50 0.64 7.99
CA ALA A 101 0.71 -0.67 7.36
C ALA A 101 1.76 -0.67 6.23
N MET A 102 2.01 0.49 5.62
CA MET A 102 2.98 0.69 4.55
C MET A 102 4.26 1.39 5.02
N SER A 103 4.46 1.64 6.32
CA SER A 103 5.59 2.47 6.78
C SER A 103 6.96 1.82 6.52
N GLY A 104 7.01 0.48 6.43
CA GLY A 104 8.20 -0.27 6.02
C GLY A 104 8.46 -0.33 4.50
N ASP A 105 7.53 0.18 3.68
CA ASP A 105 7.58 0.15 2.20
C ASP A 105 8.09 1.49 1.63
N ASP A 106 9.32 1.87 2.01
CA ASP A 106 9.98 3.13 1.62
C ASP A 106 10.19 3.30 0.10
N ASP A 107 10.14 2.20 -0.65
CA ASP A 107 10.24 2.18 -2.12
C ASP A 107 8.92 2.50 -2.84
N LEU A 108 7.81 2.66 -2.10
CA LEU A 108 6.50 3.00 -2.64
C LEU A 108 6.09 4.45 -2.32
N PRO A 109 5.37 5.14 -3.22
CA PRO A 109 4.83 6.45 -2.91
C PRO A 109 3.73 6.35 -1.82
N ASN A 110 3.76 7.24 -0.82
CA ASN A 110 2.81 7.29 0.30
C ASN A 110 1.33 7.32 -0.11
N HIS A 111 1.02 7.89 -1.28
CA HIS A 111 -0.35 7.91 -1.84
C HIS A 111 -0.36 7.35 -3.27
N GLY A 112 0.46 6.33 -3.52
CA GLY A 112 0.61 5.65 -4.80
C GLY A 112 -0.58 4.78 -5.19
N ARG A 113 -0.38 3.94 -6.21
CA ARG A 113 -1.40 2.98 -6.66
C ARG A 113 -1.67 1.90 -5.61
N THR A 114 -0.61 1.46 -4.95
CA THR A 114 -0.63 0.45 -3.89
C THR A 114 -1.44 0.94 -2.70
N PHE A 115 -1.16 2.17 -2.24
CA PHE A 115 -1.93 2.80 -1.18
C PHE A 115 -3.41 2.90 -1.54
N ALA A 116 -3.75 3.37 -2.75
CA ALA A 116 -5.14 3.47 -3.19
C ALA A 116 -5.86 2.11 -3.19
N ARG A 117 -5.15 1.04 -3.60
CA ARG A 117 -5.67 -0.33 -3.57
C ARG A 117 -5.86 -0.83 -2.14
N LEU A 118 -4.88 -0.63 -1.27
CA LEU A 118 -4.99 -1.00 0.14
C LEU A 118 -6.18 -0.29 0.80
N LEU A 119 -6.30 1.02 0.61
CA LEU A 119 -7.39 1.82 1.16
C LEU A 119 -8.77 1.34 0.67
N LEU A 120 -8.88 0.89 -0.58
CA LEU A 120 -10.10 0.28 -1.08
C LEU A 120 -10.40 -1.06 -0.39
N ASP A 121 -9.41 -1.94 -0.29
CA ASP A 121 -9.59 -3.27 0.31
C ASP A 121 -9.94 -3.17 1.81
N ILE A 122 -9.30 -2.28 2.60
CA ILE A 122 -9.68 -2.04 4.00
C ILE A 122 -11.05 -1.39 4.13
N THR A 123 -11.43 -0.53 3.17
CA THR A 123 -12.76 0.10 3.18
C THR A 123 -13.83 -0.96 2.95
N LEU A 124 -13.62 -1.88 2.01
CA LEU A 124 -14.52 -3.02 1.77
C LEU A 124 -14.68 -3.86 3.04
N GLU A 125 -13.57 -4.20 3.69
CA GLU A 125 -13.59 -5.05 4.89
C GLU A 125 -14.32 -4.39 6.07
N PHE A 126 -13.98 -3.13 6.39
CA PHE A 126 -14.39 -2.52 7.66
C PHE A 126 -15.54 -1.51 7.55
N CYS A 127 -15.90 -1.12 6.32
CA CYS A 127 -17.04 -0.25 6.05
C CYS A 127 -18.10 -0.89 5.14
N GLY A 128 -17.83 -2.07 4.57
CA GLY A 128 -18.78 -2.84 3.77
C GLY A 128 -18.76 -2.52 2.25
N PRO A 129 -19.44 -3.34 1.45
CA PRO A 129 -19.43 -3.27 -0.01
C PRO A 129 -19.97 -1.94 -0.54
N ASP A 130 -21.10 -1.45 -0.03
CA ASP A 130 -21.69 -0.17 -0.45
C ASP A 130 -20.68 0.99 -0.33
N ARG A 131 -19.88 0.98 0.74
CA ARG A 131 -18.87 2.00 0.96
C ARG A 131 -17.70 1.87 -0.02
N ALA A 132 -17.25 0.65 -0.27
CA ALA A 132 -16.19 0.38 -1.24
C ALA A 132 -16.61 0.70 -2.67
N ASP A 133 -17.88 0.51 -3.01
CA ASP A 133 -18.43 0.87 -4.32
C ASP A 133 -18.46 2.38 -4.52
N LEU A 134 -18.89 3.15 -3.50
CA LEU A 134 -18.81 4.62 -3.54
C LEU A 134 -17.37 5.11 -3.68
N LEU A 135 -16.42 4.52 -2.94
CA LEU A 135 -14.99 4.86 -3.07
C LEU A 135 -14.46 4.50 -4.47
N THR A 136 -14.85 3.35 -5.01
CA THR A 136 -14.47 2.91 -6.36
C THR A 136 -15.00 3.85 -7.42
N GLN A 137 -16.27 4.27 -7.31
CA GLN A 137 -16.85 5.26 -8.21
C GLN A 137 -16.10 6.59 -8.11
N SER A 138 -15.84 7.08 -6.89
CA SER A 138 -15.14 8.34 -6.72
C SER A 138 -13.69 8.30 -7.23
N TYR A 139 -12.99 7.16 -7.08
CA TYR A 139 -11.68 6.93 -7.68
C TYR A 139 -11.72 7.04 -9.21
N ARG A 140 -12.76 6.53 -9.87
CA ARG A 140 -12.94 6.66 -11.32
C ARG A 140 -13.16 8.11 -11.74
N GLU A 141 -14.06 8.82 -11.04
CA GLU A 141 -14.37 10.23 -11.29
C GLU A 141 -13.13 11.12 -11.18
N HIS A 142 -12.31 10.90 -10.14
CA HIS A 142 -11.11 11.68 -9.87
C HIS A 142 -9.86 11.12 -10.55
N LYS A 143 -9.99 10.07 -11.36
CA LYS A 143 -8.88 9.43 -12.12
C LYS A 143 -7.72 9.00 -11.20
N VAL A 144 -8.06 8.47 -10.03
CA VAL A 144 -7.11 7.83 -9.11
C VAL A 144 -6.62 6.56 -9.79
N SER A 145 -5.29 6.43 -9.95
CA SER A 145 -4.73 5.17 -10.45
C SER A 145 -4.78 4.11 -9.36
N LEU A 146 -5.50 3.02 -9.59
CA LEU A 146 -5.63 1.91 -8.64
C LEU A 146 -4.55 0.85 -8.90
N GLY A 147 -3.96 0.32 -7.83
CA GLY A 147 -3.01 -0.79 -7.89
C GLY A 147 -3.69 -2.13 -8.16
N SER A 148 -2.90 -3.09 -8.64
CA SER A 148 -3.35 -4.46 -8.82
C SER A 148 -3.73 -5.09 -7.47
N PRO A 149 -4.68 -6.04 -7.43
CA PRO A 149 -4.94 -6.79 -6.21
C PRO A 149 -3.66 -7.45 -5.67
N PRO A 150 -3.59 -7.69 -4.36
CA PRO A 150 -2.45 -8.36 -3.78
C PRO A 150 -2.33 -9.78 -4.34
N ARG A 151 -1.10 -10.30 -4.37
CA ARG A 151 -0.85 -11.69 -4.74
C ARG A 151 -0.62 -12.53 -3.51
N ILE A 152 -1.04 -13.79 -3.57
CA ILE A 152 -0.87 -14.73 -2.47
C ILE A 152 0.53 -15.34 -2.60
N GLY A 153 1.33 -15.19 -1.54
CA GLY A 153 2.62 -15.84 -1.42
C GLY A 153 2.48 -17.34 -1.10
N PRO A 154 3.58 -18.10 -1.15
CA PRO A 154 3.61 -19.51 -0.77
C PRO A 154 3.20 -19.78 0.68
N ASP A 155 3.32 -18.76 1.55
CA ASP A 155 2.88 -18.78 2.94
C ASP A 155 1.38 -18.50 3.11
N GLY A 156 0.63 -18.40 2.01
CA GLY A 156 -0.80 -18.10 2.01
C GLY A 156 -1.13 -16.64 2.29
N ARG A 157 -0.13 -15.76 2.41
CA ARG A 157 -0.34 -14.36 2.80
C ARG A 157 -0.44 -13.42 1.58
N PRO A 158 -1.31 -12.40 1.61
CA PRO A 158 -1.36 -11.40 0.56
C PRO A 158 -0.13 -10.48 0.57
N ARG A 159 0.32 -10.07 -0.63
CA ARG A 159 1.43 -9.15 -0.87
C ARG A 159 1.00 -8.05 -1.83
N TYR A 160 1.03 -6.81 -1.34
CA TYR A 160 0.65 -5.61 -2.08
C TYR A 160 1.85 -5.01 -2.83
N GLY A 161 1.57 -4.22 -3.86
CA GLY A 161 2.57 -3.33 -4.49
C GLY A 161 3.53 -3.97 -5.48
N TRP A 162 3.41 -5.28 -5.75
CA TRP A 162 4.24 -5.98 -6.74
C TRP A 162 4.20 -5.27 -8.12
N ASP A 163 3.03 -4.77 -8.54
CA ASP A 163 2.84 -4.15 -9.84
C ASP A 163 3.37 -2.72 -9.89
N GLU A 164 3.21 -1.96 -8.81
CA GLU A 164 3.75 -0.61 -8.70
C GLU A 164 5.27 -0.60 -8.61
N ARG A 165 5.86 -1.55 -7.88
CA ARG A 165 7.33 -1.72 -7.83
C ARG A 165 7.90 -2.08 -9.19
N LEU A 166 7.25 -2.96 -9.95
CA LEU A 166 7.65 -3.21 -11.35
C LEU A 166 7.44 -1.99 -12.25
N ARG A 167 6.47 -1.13 -11.97
CA ARG A 167 6.25 0.11 -12.74
C ARG A 167 7.37 1.13 -12.47
N LEU A 168 7.79 1.24 -11.21
CA LEU A 168 8.78 2.23 -10.75
C LEU A 168 10.21 1.75 -10.97
N GLY A 169 10.52 0.49 -10.68
CA GLY A 169 11.88 -0.04 -10.62
C GLY A 169 12.49 -0.48 -11.95
N ARG A 170 12.05 0.07 -13.09
CA ARG A 170 12.68 -0.26 -14.38
C ARG A 170 14.09 0.34 -14.44
N GLY A 171 15.08 -0.53 -14.62
CA GLY A 171 16.50 -0.16 -14.56
C GLY A 171 17.10 -0.30 -13.15
N GLU A 172 16.27 -0.55 -12.14
CA GLU A 172 16.69 -0.72 -10.75
C GLU A 172 16.93 -2.20 -10.43
N THR A 173 17.74 -2.46 -9.41
CA THR A 173 17.90 -3.80 -8.85
C THR A 173 16.70 -4.13 -7.97
N LEU A 174 15.96 -5.17 -8.33
CA LEU A 174 14.80 -5.65 -7.59
C LEU A 174 15.02 -7.08 -7.12
N ALA A 175 14.49 -7.41 -5.95
CA ALA A 175 14.25 -8.78 -5.51
C ALA A 175 12.85 -9.20 -5.97
N ILE A 176 12.78 -10.13 -6.93
CA ILE A 176 11.53 -10.63 -7.50
C ILE A 176 11.30 -12.04 -6.98
N CYS A 177 10.24 -12.21 -6.20
CA CYS A 177 9.84 -13.49 -5.64
C CYS A 177 8.79 -14.15 -6.53
N HIS A 178 9.06 -15.37 -6.97
CA HIS A 178 8.21 -16.10 -7.92
C HIS A 178 8.18 -17.60 -7.66
N LEU A 179 7.28 -18.30 -8.35
CA LEU A 179 7.18 -19.76 -8.33
C LEU A 179 7.96 -20.37 -9.50
N GLY A 180 8.87 -21.30 -9.18
CA GLY A 180 9.61 -22.12 -10.12
C GLY A 180 8.81 -23.35 -10.58
N ARG A 181 9.53 -24.35 -11.13
CA ARG A 181 8.91 -25.64 -11.45
C ARG A 181 8.44 -26.33 -10.17
N GLY A 182 7.25 -26.93 -10.23
CA GLY A 182 6.64 -27.61 -9.07
C GLY A 182 6.32 -26.66 -7.92
N ASP A 183 5.96 -25.40 -8.23
CA ASP A 183 5.57 -24.36 -7.26
C ASP A 183 6.61 -24.08 -6.16
N THR A 184 7.89 -24.36 -6.45
CA THR A 184 8.98 -24.05 -5.52
C THR A 184 9.21 -22.54 -5.45
N PRO A 185 9.19 -21.91 -4.26
CA PRO A 185 9.48 -20.49 -4.11
C PRO A 185 10.92 -20.15 -4.49
N ILE A 186 11.10 -19.14 -5.33
CA ILE A 186 12.40 -18.65 -5.78
C ILE A 186 12.44 -17.13 -5.59
N ALA A 187 13.52 -16.62 -5.01
CA ALA A 187 13.86 -15.20 -5.02
C ALA A 187 14.95 -14.94 -6.06
N THR A 188 14.71 -14.00 -6.98
CA THR A 188 15.68 -13.59 -7.99
C THR A 188 15.99 -12.12 -7.81
N THR A 189 17.25 -11.81 -7.48
CA THR A 189 17.74 -10.43 -7.36
C THR A 189 18.51 -10.05 -8.62
N GLY A 190 18.14 -8.93 -9.25
CA GLY A 190 18.83 -8.42 -10.42
C GLY A 190 18.21 -7.16 -10.99
N VAL A 191 18.83 -6.61 -12.02
CA VAL A 191 18.35 -5.38 -12.68
C VAL A 191 17.11 -5.71 -13.49
N TYR A 192 15.98 -5.08 -13.15
CA TYR A 192 14.72 -5.28 -13.86
C TYR A 192 14.67 -4.44 -15.14
N GLU A 193 14.71 -5.10 -16.30
CA GLU A 193 14.80 -4.44 -17.60
C GLU A 193 13.43 -4.07 -18.20
N GLY A 194 12.35 -4.50 -17.56
CA GLY A 194 10.98 -4.33 -18.01
C GLY A 194 10.28 -5.63 -18.39
N LYS A 195 9.04 -5.50 -18.85
CA LYS A 195 8.28 -6.61 -19.43
C LYS A 195 8.65 -6.83 -20.89
N ASP A 196 8.33 -8.00 -21.42
CA ASP A 196 8.32 -8.25 -22.86
C ASP A 196 7.13 -7.53 -23.55
N ARG A 197 7.02 -7.64 -24.88
CA ARG A 197 5.93 -7.01 -25.64
C ARG A 197 4.54 -7.51 -25.22
N SER A 198 4.44 -8.76 -24.74
CA SER A 198 3.17 -9.33 -24.31
C SER A 198 2.78 -8.94 -22.87
N GLY A 199 3.72 -8.42 -22.08
CA GLY A 199 3.53 -8.17 -20.65
C GLY A 199 3.55 -9.44 -19.79
N LYS A 200 3.66 -10.63 -20.40
CA LYS A 200 3.56 -11.93 -19.72
C LYS A 200 4.89 -12.40 -19.15
N VAL A 201 6.00 -11.76 -19.54
CA VAL A 201 7.34 -12.14 -19.08
C VAL A 201 8.09 -10.91 -18.58
N LEU A 202 8.61 -10.99 -17.35
CA LEU A 202 9.58 -10.05 -16.81
C LEU A 202 10.99 -10.42 -17.29
N ARG A 203 11.80 -9.41 -17.59
CA ARG A 203 13.23 -9.58 -17.92
C ARG A 203 14.07 -9.02 -16.79
N VAL A 204 14.92 -9.88 -16.22
CA VAL A 204 15.75 -9.55 -15.06
C VAL A 204 17.18 -9.97 -15.35
N ARG A 205 18.12 -9.03 -15.33
CA ARG A 205 19.53 -9.33 -15.53
C ARG A 205 20.21 -9.58 -14.19
N VAL A 206 20.65 -10.83 -13.99
CA VAL A 206 21.32 -11.28 -12.78
C VAL A 206 22.83 -11.26 -13.01
N GLY A 207 23.56 -10.49 -12.18
CA GLY A 207 25.01 -10.33 -12.32
C GLY A 207 25.44 -9.85 -13.71
N ALA A 208 26.52 -10.44 -14.22
CA ALA A 208 27.08 -10.13 -15.55
C ALA A 208 26.50 -10.99 -16.68
N ALA A 209 25.35 -11.64 -16.47
CA ALA A 209 24.76 -12.52 -17.48
C ALA A 209 24.49 -11.79 -18.80
N ALA A 210 24.94 -12.37 -19.92
CA ALA A 210 24.77 -11.80 -21.25
C ALA A 210 23.32 -11.72 -21.72
N ARG A 211 22.42 -12.52 -21.14
CA ARG A 211 20.99 -12.53 -21.44
C ARG A 211 20.18 -12.39 -20.14
N PRO A 212 19.08 -11.62 -20.14
CA PRO A 212 18.23 -11.52 -18.97
C PRO A 212 17.51 -12.85 -18.71
N MET A 213 17.39 -13.19 -17.42
CA MET A 213 16.47 -14.21 -16.95
C MET A 213 15.04 -13.78 -17.29
N ARG A 214 14.23 -14.76 -17.66
CA ARG A 214 12.82 -14.59 -18.05
C ARG A 214 11.94 -15.19 -16.98
N ILE A 215 11.14 -14.36 -16.32
CA ILE A 215 10.25 -14.79 -15.24
C ILE A 215 8.80 -14.58 -15.70
N PRO A 216 7.95 -15.62 -15.75
CA PRO A 216 6.53 -15.44 -16.07
C PRO A 216 5.86 -14.48 -15.08
N THR A 217 5.17 -13.46 -15.59
CA THR A 217 4.52 -12.46 -14.74
C THR A 217 3.46 -13.08 -13.84
N ASN A 218 2.86 -14.22 -14.20
CA ASN A 218 1.87 -14.92 -13.38
C ASN A 218 2.49 -15.77 -12.25
N SER A 219 3.79 -16.08 -12.28
CA SER A 219 4.45 -16.81 -11.19
C SER A 219 4.97 -15.91 -10.09
N VAL A 220 5.10 -14.61 -10.35
CA VAL A 220 5.55 -13.61 -9.36
C VAL A 220 4.51 -13.45 -8.26
N TRP A 221 4.92 -13.41 -7.00
CA TRP A 221 4.02 -13.20 -5.87
C TRP A 221 4.46 -12.04 -4.96
N ASP A 222 5.72 -11.62 -5.03
CA ASP A 222 6.20 -10.39 -4.38
C ASP A 222 7.33 -9.75 -5.20
N VAL A 223 7.51 -8.45 -5.04
CA VAL A 223 8.62 -7.67 -5.59
C VAL A 223 9.04 -6.68 -4.53
N ARG A 224 10.35 -6.52 -4.32
CA ARG A 224 10.93 -5.57 -3.35
C ARG A 224 12.11 -4.85 -3.98
N ALA A 225 12.39 -3.62 -3.55
CA ALA A 225 13.69 -3.02 -3.79
C ALA A 225 14.78 -3.92 -3.17
N ALA A 226 15.87 -4.18 -3.91
CA ALA A 226 17.01 -4.88 -3.34
C ALA A 226 17.78 -3.88 -2.47
N ARG A 227 17.72 -4.07 -1.15
CA ARG A 227 18.56 -3.35 -0.19
C ARG A 227 19.97 -3.93 -0.17
#